data_AF-A0A7Y3GJ46-F1
#
_entry.id   AF-A0A7Y3GJ46-F1
#
_cell.length_a   1.000
_cell.length_b   1.000
_cell.length_c   1.000
_cell.angle_alpha   90.00
_cell.angle_beta   90.00
_cell.angle_gamma   90.00
#
_symmetry.space_group_name_H-M   'P 1'
#
loop_
_entity.id
_entity.type
_entity.pdbx_description
1 polymer ?
#
loop_
_entity_poly.entity_id
_entity_poly.type
_entity_poly.pdbx_seq_one_letter_code
_entity_poly.pdbx_strand_id
1 'polypeptide(L)'
;MLALAAAVKMYPALLLVAFLNRGDRIKGIVTFSATMILLYLPFLGAGSKISGFLPVYLKNPYESFNLGLKYFLMRLIPGLDYFLLSLLFIIALVIAGIIVFLKDKKNAEVVKYAYILTGLLMILMPASLHPWYVILIIPYLVIYPNPAWLIFTCTVTLSYLKYTSPQGIMPTWILLAEYLPLFALLAAGYILRKYISPSRMSGMNFSRKKGKMAEVQK
;
A
#
# COMPACT_ATOMS: atom_id res chain seq x y z
N MET A 1 -12.10 -7.93 -14.15
CA MET A 1 -10.96 -6.98 -14.14
C MET A 1 -9.97 -7.26 -13.02
N LEU A 2 -10.35 -7.20 -11.74
CA LEU A 2 -9.39 -7.42 -10.65
C LEU A 2 -8.72 -8.81 -10.68
N ALA A 3 -9.47 -9.87 -11.00
CA ALA A 3 -8.91 -11.21 -11.19
C ALA A 3 -7.87 -11.28 -12.32
N LEU A 4 -8.11 -10.57 -13.43
CA LEU A 4 -7.13 -10.49 -14.53
C LEU A 4 -5.84 -9.81 -14.06
N ALA A 5 -5.95 -8.71 -13.31
CA ALA A 5 -4.79 -8.03 -12.73
C ALA A 5 -4.05 -8.93 -11.72
N ALA A 6 -4.79 -9.67 -10.90
CA ALA A 6 -4.25 -10.63 -9.93
C ALA A 6 -3.53 -11.81 -10.60
N ALA A 7 -3.99 -12.23 -11.79
CA ALA A 7 -3.34 -13.26 -12.58
C ALA A 7 -2.00 -12.79 -13.18
N VAL A 8 -1.87 -11.49 -13.48
CA VAL A 8 -0.59 -10.90 -13.95
C VAL A 8 0.39 -10.70 -12.80
N LYS A 9 -0.06 -10.15 -11.66
CA LYS A 9 0.70 -10.06 -10.41
C LYS A 9 -0.21 -10.31 -9.24
N MET A 10 0.23 -11.01 -8.21
CA MET A 10 -0.64 -11.39 -7.08
C MET A 10 -1.12 -10.21 -6.22
N TYR A 11 -0.39 -9.09 -6.22
CA TYR A 11 -0.65 -7.94 -5.34
C TYR A 11 -2.07 -7.33 -5.40
N PRO A 12 -2.71 -7.14 -6.58
CA PRO A 12 -4.06 -6.60 -6.66
C PRO A 12 -5.12 -7.52 -6.04
N ALA A 13 -4.84 -8.82 -5.82
CA ALA A 13 -5.76 -9.70 -5.12
C ALA A 13 -6.11 -9.19 -3.71
N LEU A 14 -5.17 -8.50 -3.05
CA LEU A 14 -5.40 -7.86 -1.75
C LEU A 14 -6.52 -6.81 -1.81
N LEU A 15 -6.70 -6.14 -2.96
CA LEU A 15 -7.71 -5.09 -3.11
C LEU A 15 -9.13 -5.66 -3.22
N LEU A 16 -9.29 -6.97 -3.45
CA LEU A 16 -10.62 -7.60 -3.57
C LEU A 16 -11.46 -7.29 -2.34
N VAL A 17 -10.87 -7.41 -1.15
CA VAL A 17 -11.58 -7.18 0.11
C VAL A 17 -12.01 -5.73 0.33
N ALA A 18 -11.34 -4.76 -0.31
CA ALA A 18 -11.73 -3.36 -0.27
C ALA A 18 -12.99 -3.09 -1.11
N PHE A 19 -13.15 -3.80 -2.24
CA PHE A 19 -14.28 -3.64 -3.16
C PHE A 19 -15.53 -4.44 -2.78
N LEU A 20 -15.43 -5.38 -1.82
CA LEU A 20 -16.56 -6.20 -1.41
C LEU A 20 -17.28 -5.65 -0.17
N ASN A 21 -18.56 -5.37 -0.35
CA ASN A 21 -19.53 -5.10 0.72
C ASN A 21 -20.40 -6.32 1.00
N ARG A 22 -21.07 -6.35 2.16
CA ARG A 22 -21.80 -7.53 2.68
C ARG A 22 -22.72 -8.18 1.64
N GLY A 23 -23.47 -7.39 0.86
CA GLY A 23 -24.38 -7.88 -0.17
C GLY A 23 -23.71 -8.47 -1.42
N ASP A 24 -22.47 -8.08 -1.71
CA ASP A 24 -21.76 -8.46 -2.93
C ASP A 24 -20.67 -9.51 -2.72
N ARG A 25 -20.37 -9.89 -1.47
CA ARG A 25 -19.26 -10.80 -1.12
C ARG A 25 -19.32 -12.12 -1.91
N ILE A 26 -20.46 -12.79 -1.91
CA ILE A 26 -20.60 -14.09 -2.58
C ILE A 26 -20.39 -13.92 -4.08
N LYS A 27 -21.14 -13.00 -4.72
CA LYS A 27 -21.03 -12.74 -6.15
C LYS A 27 -19.60 -12.37 -6.55
N GLY A 28 -18.97 -11.49 -5.79
CA GLY A 28 -17.61 -11.02 -6.05
C GLY A 28 -16.54 -12.09 -5.87
N ILE A 29 -16.60 -12.90 -4.80
CA ILE A 29 -15.69 -14.02 -4.58
C ILE A 29 -15.88 -15.07 -5.67
N VAL A 30 -17.12 -15.45 -5.99
CA VAL A 30 -17.41 -16.42 -7.06
C VAL A 30 -16.89 -15.91 -8.40
N THR A 31 -17.16 -14.66 -8.76
CA THR A 31 -16.68 -14.08 -10.03
C THR A 31 -15.16 -14.03 -10.07
N PHE A 32 -14.51 -13.62 -8.98
CA PHE A 32 -13.05 -13.57 -8.91
C PHE A 32 -12.42 -14.96 -9.04
N SER A 33 -12.91 -15.92 -8.26
CA SER A 33 -12.43 -17.31 -8.26
C SER A 33 -12.70 -18.01 -9.57
N ALA A 34 -13.90 -17.87 -10.15
CA ALA A 34 -14.24 -18.45 -11.45
C ALA A 34 -13.35 -17.89 -12.55
N THR A 35 -13.08 -16.58 -12.54
CA THR A 35 -12.15 -15.96 -13.50
C THR A 35 -10.73 -16.52 -13.32
N MET A 36 -10.23 -16.63 -12.08
CA MET A 36 -8.91 -17.22 -11.84
C MET A 36 -8.86 -18.68 -12.31
N ILE A 37 -9.84 -19.51 -11.96
CA ILE A 37 -9.88 -20.92 -12.38
C ILE A 37 -9.87 -21.02 -13.91
N LEU A 38 -10.67 -20.20 -14.60
CA LEU A 38 -10.71 -20.19 -16.07
C LEU A 38 -9.33 -19.85 -16.67
N LEU A 39 -8.63 -18.86 -16.12
CA LEU A 39 -7.30 -18.47 -16.59
C LEU A 39 -6.23 -19.54 -16.34
N TYR A 40 -6.37 -20.31 -15.25
CA TYR A 40 -5.44 -21.37 -14.90
C TYR A 40 -5.79 -22.73 -15.53
N LEU A 41 -6.98 -22.86 -16.13
CA LEU A 41 -7.47 -24.11 -16.75
C LEU A 41 -6.54 -24.68 -17.84
N PRO A 42 -5.96 -23.87 -18.75
CA PRO A 42 -5.00 -24.37 -19.73
C PRO A 42 -3.71 -24.95 -19.11
N PHE A 43 -3.42 -24.61 -17.84
CA PHE A 43 -2.19 -24.99 -17.15
C PHE A 43 -2.36 -26.16 -16.18
N LEU A 44 -3.53 -26.80 -16.12
CA LEU A 44 -3.79 -27.91 -15.18
C LEU A 44 -2.76 -29.05 -15.28
N GLY A 45 -2.27 -29.33 -16.50
CA GLY A 45 -1.24 -30.36 -16.74
C GLY A 45 0.14 -30.03 -16.13
N ALA A 46 0.39 -28.79 -15.70
CA ALA A 46 1.66 -28.40 -15.08
C ALA A 46 1.77 -28.82 -13.60
N GLY A 47 0.65 -29.16 -12.95
CA GLY A 47 0.62 -29.63 -11.55
C GLY A 47 1.27 -28.64 -10.58
N SER A 48 2.18 -29.12 -9.73
CA SER A 48 2.87 -28.28 -8.73
C SER A 48 3.78 -27.20 -9.32
N LYS A 49 4.19 -27.35 -10.59
CA LYS A 49 5.06 -26.38 -11.28
C LYS A 49 4.36 -25.04 -11.54
N ILE A 50 3.02 -24.98 -11.45
CA ILE A 50 2.25 -23.73 -11.57
C ILE A 50 2.67 -22.71 -10.50
N SER A 51 3.06 -23.17 -9.32
CA SER A 51 3.57 -22.30 -8.25
C SER A 51 4.88 -21.60 -8.62
N GLY A 52 5.63 -22.16 -9.59
CA GLY A 52 6.85 -21.60 -10.14
C GLY A 52 7.83 -21.16 -9.06
N PHE A 53 8.28 -19.90 -9.17
CA PHE A 53 9.27 -19.31 -8.26
C PHE A 53 8.67 -18.71 -6.98
N LEU A 54 7.35 -18.81 -6.75
CA LEU A 54 6.72 -18.19 -5.58
C LEU A 54 7.36 -18.62 -4.24
N PRO A 55 7.65 -19.92 -4.00
CA PRO A 55 8.30 -20.33 -2.76
C PRO A 55 9.74 -19.81 -2.66
N VAL A 56 10.42 -19.63 -3.79
CA VAL A 56 11.80 -19.13 -3.84
C VAL A 56 11.85 -17.67 -3.38
N TYR A 57 10.94 -16.81 -3.85
CA TYR A 57 10.87 -15.42 -3.42
C TYR A 57 10.66 -15.25 -1.90
N LEU A 58 9.96 -16.20 -1.26
CA LEU A 58 9.69 -16.17 0.18
C LEU A 58 10.84 -16.70 1.03
N LYS A 59 11.71 -17.55 0.46
CA LYS A 59 12.79 -18.23 1.19
C LYS A 59 14.18 -17.70 0.87
N ASN A 60 14.39 -17.14 -0.32
CA ASN A 60 15.71 -16.73 -0.79
C ASN A 60 15.86 -15.20 -0.76
N PRO A 61 16.69 -14.64 0.15
CA PRO A 61 16.95 -13.20 0.19
C PRO A 61 17.61 -12.66 -1.07
N TYR A 62 18.32 -13.48 -1.86
CA TYR A 62 19.02 -13.01 -3.06
C TYR A 62 18.07 -12.69 -4.22
N GLU A 63 16.87 -13.29 -4.22
CA GLU A 63 15.80 -12.99 -5.18
C GLU A 63 14.98 -11.74 -4.79
N SER A 64 15.38 -11.07 -3.71
CA SER A 64 14.70 -9.88 -3.21
C SER A 64 15.30 -8.57 -3.71
N PHE A 65 14.43 -7.58 -3.89
CA PHE A 65 14.83 -6.23 -4.24
C PHE A 65 14.12 -5.21 -3.34
N ASN A 66 14.89 -4.29 -2.78
CA ASN A 66 14.42 -3.22 -1.90
C ASN A 66 13.36 -3.67 -0.87
N LEU A 67 13.80 -4.48 0.09
CA LEU A 67 12.96 -5.05 1.13
C LEU A 67 12.47 -4.03 2.19
N GLY A 68 12.90 -2.77 2.11
CA GLY A 68 12.45 -1.70 2.99
C GLY A 68 12.50 -2.03 4.48
N LEU A 69 11.32 -1.98 5.12
CA LEU A 69 11.15 -2.26 6.55
C LEU A 69 11.70 -3.63 6.94
N LYS A 70 11.55 -4.66 6.08
CA LYS A 70 12.05 -6.00 6.38
C LYS A 70 13.57 -6.01 6.52
N TYR A 71 14.29 -5.39 5.59
CA TYR A 71 15.75 -5.33 5.67
C TYR A 71 16.22 -4.47 6.83
N PHE A 72 15.50 -3.38 7.13
CA PHE A 72 15.77 -2.57 8.32
C PHE A 72 15.64 -3.40 9.61
N LEU A 73 14.58 -4.19 9.76
CA LEU A 73 14.39 -5.09 10.90
C LEU A 73 15.49 -6.16 11.00
N MET A 74 15.82 -6.81 9.87
CA MET A 74 16.90 -7.82 9.83
C MET A 74 18.26 -7.24 10.21
N ARG A 75 18.49 -5.95 9.93
CA ARG A 75 19.73 -5.26 10.30
C ARG A 75 19.76 -4.81 11.76
N LEU A 76 18.62 -4.39 12.30
CA LEU A 76 18.50 -4.02 13.71
C LEU A 76 18.57 -5.22 14.65
N ILE A 77 18.03 -6.36 14.22
CA ILE A 77 17.97 -7.59 15.02
C ILE A 77 18.67 -8.70 14.23
N PRO A 78 20.00 -8.84 14.39
CA PRO A 78 20.77 -9.91 13.77
C PRO A 78 20.19 -11.29 14.16
N GLY A 79 20.02 -12.17 13.17
CA GLY A 79 19.46 -13.52 13.37
C GLY A 79 17.96 -13.63 13.10
N LEU A 80 17.26 -12.55 12.75
CA LEU A 80 15.89 -12.66 12.25
C LEU A 80 15.84 -13.45 10.93
N ASP A 81 15.02 -14.50 10.92
CA ASP A 81 14.82 -15.34 9.75
C ASP A 81 14.02 -14.60 8.66
N TYR A 82 14.54 -14.64 7.44
CA TYR A 82 13.94 -13.97 6.28
C TYR A 82 12.54 -14.51 5.95
N PHE A 83 12.35 -15.83 6.05
CA PHE A 83 11.10 -16.48 5.73
C PHE A 83 10.03 -16.20 6.79
N LEU A 84 10.39 -16.24 8.08
CA LEU A 84 9.50 -15.87 9.18
C LEU A 84 9.02 -14.42 9.07
N LEU A 85 9.92 -13.49 8.71
CA LEU A 85 9.51 -12.10 8.46
C LEU A 85 8.60 -11.96 7.23
N SER A 86 8.86 -12.69 6.14
CA SER A 86 7.94 -12.74 4.99
C SER A 86 6.55 -13.18 5.42
N LEU A 87 6.49 -14.25 6.22
CA LEU A 87 5.24 -14.83 6.69
C LEU A 87 4.49 -13.88 7.63
N LEU A 88 5.21 -13.23 8.55
CA LEU A 88 4.65 -12.22 9.44
C LEU A 88 4.00 -11.07 8.65
N PHE A 89 4.68 -10.57 7.62
CA PHE A 89 4.17 -9.48 6.78
C PHE A 89 2.94 -9.91 5.98
N ILE A 90 2.95 -11.12 5.42
CA ILE A 90 1.77 -11.70 4.74
C ILE A 90 0.60 -11.84 5.71
N ILE A 91 0.83 -12.37 6.92
CA ILE A 91 -0.20 -12.52 7.94
C ILE A 91 -0.77 -11.16 8.33
N ALA A 92 0.08 -10.14 8.53
CA ALA A 92 -0.36 -8.78 8.82
C ALA A 92 -1.25 -8.20 7.70
N LEU A 93 -0.89 -8.42 6.44
CA LEU A 93 -1.70 -8.01 5.28
C LEU A 93 -3.03 -8.78 5.20
N VAL A 94 -3.03 -10.08 5.50
CA VAL A 94 -4.25 -10.90 5.55
C VAL A 94 -5.17 -10.41 6.66
N ILE A 95 -4.63 -10.14 7.86
CA ILE A 95 -5.40 -9.59 8.99
C ILE A 95 -6.00 -8.22 8.61
N ALA A 96 -5.20 -7.32 8.03
CA ALA A 96 -5.70 -6.03 7.55
C ALA A 96 -6.81 -6.22 6.49
N GLY A 97 -6.63 -7.16 5.58
CA GLY A 97 -7.61 -7.54 4.57
C GLY A 97 -8.91 -8.06 5.18
N ILE A 98 -8.85 -8.93 6.19
CA ILE A 98 -10.02 -9.45 6.92
C ILE A 98 -10.74 -8.32 7.65
N ILE A 99 -10.02 -7.44 8.34
CA ILE A 99 -10.61 -6.27 9.02
C ILE A 99 -11.37 -5.39 8.03
N VAL A 100 -10.78 -5.12 6.86
CA VAL A 100 -11.43 -4.37 5.79
C VAL A 100 -12.62 -5.15 5.21
N PHE A 101 -12.48 -6.45 4.98
CA PHE A 101 -13.52 -7.32 4.44
C PHE A 101 -14.78 -7.29 5.30
N LEU A 102 -14.62 -7.39 6.63
CA LEU A 102 -15.72 -7.46 7.60
C LEU A 102 -16.49 -6.14 7.75
N LYS A 103 -15.84 -5.00 7.48
CA LYS A 103 -16.46 -3.68 7.50
C LYS A 103 -17.48 -3.50 6.38
N ASP A 104 -18.59 -2.86 6.71
CA ASP A 104 -19.56 -2.39 5.75
C ASP A 104 -19.17 -0.98 5.29
N LYS A 105 -18.85 -0.82 4.01
CA LYS A 105 -18.14 0.34 3.48
C LYS A 105 -19.09 1.18 2.63
N LYS A 106 -19.17 2.48 2.91
CA LYS A 106 -19.84 3.42 1.99
C LYS A 106 -19.02 3.56 0.71
N ASN A 107 -19.64 3.97 -0.40
CA ASN A 107 -18.96 4.13 -1.70
C ASN A 107 -17.68 4.98 -1.60
N ALA A 108 -17.70 6.06 -0.82
CA ALA A 108 -16.53 6.93 -0.60
C ALA A 108 -15.40 6.26 0.22
N GLU A 109 -15.71 5.22 1.01
CA GLU A 109 -14.74 4.53 1.85
C GLU A 109 -14.03 3.38 1.12
N VAL A 110 -14.64 2.81 0.07
CA VAL A 110 -14.05 1.74 -0.73
C VAL A 110 -12.66 2.13 -1.23
N VAL A 111 -12.56 3.32 -1.85
CA VAL A 111 -11.29 3.85 -2.37
C VAL A 111 -10.30 4.14 -1.24
N LYS A 112 -10.78 4.61 -0.09
CA LYS A 112 -9.97 4.85 1.11
C LYS A 112 -9.32 3.55 1.62
N TYR A 113 -10.09 2.47 1.73
CA TYR A 113 -9.55 1.19 2.19
C TYR A 113 -8.62 0.57 1.14
N ALA A 114 -8.90 0.73 -0.15
CA ALA A 114 -7.98 0.31 -1.21
C ALA A 114 -6.63 1.07 -1.13
N TYR A 115 -6.66 2.39 -0.89
CA TYR A 115 -5.47 3.19 -0.64
C TYR A 115 -4.68 2.71 0.59
N ILE A 116 -5.37 2.45 1.71
CA ILE A 116 -4.73 1.96 2.94
C ILE A 116 -4.08 0.59 2.71
N LEU A 117 -4.78 -0.36 2.10
CA LEU A 117 -4.23 -1.68 1.82
C LEU A 117 -3.06 -1.62 0.82
N THR A 118 -3.12 -0.75 -0.19
CA THR A 118 -2.01 -0.52 -1.12
C THR A 118 -0.80 0.04 -0.37
N GLY A 119 -0.98 1.05 0.48
CA GLY A 119 0.10 1.60 1.29
C GLY A 119 0.71 0.57 2.26
N LEU A 120 -0.15 -0.22 2.92
CA LEU A 120 0.30 -1.32 3.78
C LEU A 120 1.10 -2.36 3.01
N LEU A 121 0.69 -2.72 1.79
CA LEU A 121 1.43 -3.64 0.93
C LEU A 121 2.83 -3.09 0.60
N MET A 122 2.97 -1.79 0.33
CA MET A 122 4.29 -1.19 0.03
C MET A 122 5.23 -1.19 1.24
N ILE A 123 4.68 -0.97 2.44
CA ILE A 123 5.46 -0.97 3.69
C ILE A 123 5.82 -2.41 4.10
N LEU A 124 4.86 -3.32 4.01
CA LEU A 124 4.97 -4.72 4.41
C LEU A 124 5.24 -5.63 3.21
N MET A 125 6.05 -5.16 2.25
CA MET A 125 6.33 -5.92 1.04
C MET A 125 7.07 -7.21 1.41
N PRO A 126 6.51 -8.42 1.15
CA PRO A 126 7.09 -9.66 1.67
C PRO A 126 8.32 -10.13 0.88
N ALA A 127 8.38 -9.80 -0.41
CA ALA A 127 9.37 -10.33 -1.36
C ALA A 127 10.24 -9.27 -2.02
N SER A 128 9.67 -8.39 -2.86
CA SER A 128 10.44 -7.37 -3.59
C SER A 128 9.61 -6.13 -3.86
N LEU A 129 10.18 -4.95 -3.67
CA LEU A 129 9.59 -3.66 -4.01
C LEU A 129 10.43 -2.94 -5.08
N HIS A 130 10.12 -3.17 -6.35
CA HIS A 130 10.74 -2.36 -7.40
C HIS A 130 10.05 -0.99 -7.50
N PRO A 131 10.75 0.07 -7.95
CA PRO A 131 10.19 1.42 -8.05
C PRO A 131 8.86 1.48 -8.82
N TRP A 132 8.73 0.69 -9.90
CA TRP A 132 7.51 0.64 -10.70
C TRP A 132 6.30 0.02 -9.97
N TYR A 133 6.48 -0.69 -8.85
CA TYR A 133 5.36 -1.15 -8.02
C TYR A 133 4.67 -0.01 -7.29
N VAL A 134 5.41 1.06 -6.99
CA VAL A 134 4.86 2.23 -6.29
C VAL A 134 3.87 3.00 -7.18
N ILE A 135 3.87 2.77 -8.50
CA ILE A 135 2.86 3.32 -9.43
C ILE A 135 1.43 2.96 -8.98
N LEU A 136 1.23 1.81 -8.34
CA LEU A 136 -0.07 1.40 -7.81
C LEU A 136 -0.65 2.41 -6.80
N ILE A 137 0.18 3.19 -6.10
CA ILE A 137 -0.32 4.16 -5.12
C ILE A 137 -0.68 5.51 -5.75
N ILE A 138 -0.09 5.85 -6.90
CA ILE A 138 -0.20 7.17 -7.53
C ILE A 138 -1.65 7.59 -7.80
N PRO A 139 -2.54 6.74 -8.37
CA PRO A 139 -3.93 7.14 -8.61
C PRO A 139 -4.67 7.57 -7.34
N TYR A 140 -4.34 6.97 -6.20
CA TYR A 140 -4.95 7.32 -4.92
C TYR A 140 -4.46 8.68 -4.40
N LEU A 141 -3.25 9.13 -4.76
CA LEU A 141 -2.70 10.40 -4.30
C LEU A 141 -3.41 11.61 -4.91
N VAL A 142 -4.12 11.43 -6.03
CA VAL A 142 -5.02 12.45 -6.59
C VAL A 142 -6.21 12.70 -5.66
N ILE A 143 -6.72 11.65 -5.00
CA ILE A 143 -7.89 11.69 -4.12
C ILE A 143 -7.50 11.96 -2.67
N TYR A 144 -6.39 11.36 -2.22
CA TYR A 144 -5.84 11.49 -0.87
C TYR A 144 -4.39 12.00 -0.93
N PRO A 145 -4.18 13.31 -1.16
CA PRO A 145 -2.83 13.87 -1.22
C PRO A 145 -2.06 13.60 0.08
N ASN A 146 -0.90 12.99 -0.06
CA ASN A 146 -0.02 12.70 1.07
C ASN A 146 1.45 12.94 0.66
N PRO A 147 2.12 13.94 1.25
CA PRO A 147 3.51 14.27 0.89
C PRO A 147 4.47 13.11 1.17
N ALA A 148 4.18 12.26 2.16
CA ALA A 148 5.02 11.11 2.48
C ALA A 148 5.11 10.14 1.29
N TRP A 149 3.96 9.81 0.69
CA TRP A 149 3.91 8.92 -0.46
C TRP A 149 4.43 9.58 -1.74
N LEU A 150 4.19 10.88 -1.93
CA LEU A 150 4.75 11.62 -3.07
C LEU A 150 6.28 11.60 -3.05
N ILE A 151 6.88 11.93 -1.90
CA ILE A 151 8.34 11.88 -1.74
C ILE A 151 8.83 10.45 -1.94
N PHE A 152 8.16 9.45 -1.37
CA PHE A 152 8.52 8.05 -1.54
C PHE A 152 8.49 7.59 -3.01
N THR A 153 7.52 8.05 -3.81
CA THR A 153 7.47 7.71 -5.25
C THR A 153 8.70 8.22 -6.02
N CYS A 154 9.30 9.31 -5.58
CA CYS A 154 10.55 9.83 -6.13
C CYS A 154 11.76 9.10 -5.55
N THR A 155 11.86 9.01 -4.22
CA THR A 155 13.06 8.49 -3.54
C THR A 155 13.27 7.01 -3.77
N VAL A 156 12.22 6.21 -3.95
CA VAL A 156 12.33 4.75 -4.20
C VAL A 156 13.18 4.44 -5.44
N THR A 157 13.32 5.38 -6.39
CA THR A 157 14.19 5.20 -7.57
C THR A 157 15.67 5.09 -7.22
N LEU A 158 16.09 5.60 -6.05
CA LEU A 158 17.47 5.48 -5.55
C LEU A 158 17.88 4.02 -5.35
N SER A 159 16.92 3.11 -5.12
CA SER A 159 17.16 1.67 -5.03
C SER A 159 17.87 1.07 -6.24
N TYR A 160 17.82 1.71 -7.42
CA TYR A 160 18.60 1.25 -8.58
C TYR A 160 20.11 1.39 -8.41
N LEU A 161 20.57 2.27 -7.51
CA LEU A 161 21.99 2.37 -7.15
C LEU A 161 22.51 1.11 -6.43
N LYS A 162 21.62 0.15 -6.07
CA LYS A 162 22.03 -1.22 -5.71
C LYS A 162 22.95 -1.82 -6.78
N TYR A 163 22.67 -1.58 -8.07
CA TYR A 163 23.44 -2.16 -9.18
C TYR A 163 24.83 -1.54 -9.35
N THR A 164 25.07 -0.36 -8.77
CA THR A 164 26.40 0.27 -8.75
C THR A 164 27.22 -0.13 -7.52
N SER A 165 26.63 -0.86 -6.57
CA SER A 165 27.29 -1.34 -5.36
C SER A 165 28.17 -2.55 -5.68
N PRO A 166 29.49 -2.53 -5.39
CA PRO A 166 30.40 -3.63 -5.73
C PRO A 166 29.99 -4.99 -5.13
N GLN A 167 29.28 -4.97 -4.00
CA GLN A 167 28.84 -6.18 -3.29
C GLN A 167 27.45 -6.65 -3.69
N GLY A 168 26.71 -5.90 -4.54
CA GLY A 168 25.31 -6.18 -4.88
C GLY A 168 24.33 -6.06 -3.71
N ILE A 169 24.81 -5.60 -2.55
CA ILE A 169 24.02 -5.34 -1.34
C ILE A 169 23.58 -3.87 -1.37
N MET A 170 22.33 -3.62 -1.01
CA MET A 170 21.78 -2.27 -0.92
C MET A 170 22.50 -1.46 0.16
N PRO A 171 23.16 -0.33 -0.19
CA PRO A 171 23.71 0.59 0.80
C PRO A 171 22.65 1.08 1.80
N THR A 172 23.01 1.16 3.08
CA THR A 172 22.10 1.59 4.16
C THR A 172 21.57 3.00 3.96
N TRP A 173 22.41 3.89 3.44
CA TRP A 173 22.04 5.29 3.26
C TRP A 173 20.90 5.44 2.23
N ILE A 174 20.80 4.54 1.25
CA ILE A 174 19.69 4.53 0.28
C ILE A 174 18.40 4.16 1.00
N LEU A 175 18.42 3.09 1.80
CA LEU A 175 17.26 2.69 2.59
C LEU A 175 16.82 3.79 3.55
N LEU A 176 17.76 4.49 4.17
CA LEU A 176 17.44 5.65 5.02
C LEU A 176 16.86 6.80 4.19
N ALA A 177 17.43 7.13 3.03
CA ALA A 177 16.92 8.19 2.15
C ALA A 177 15.50 7.89 1.63
N GLU A 178 15.15 6.62 1.45
CA GLU A 178 13.83 6.20 0.99
C GLU A 178 12.81 6.15 2.13
N TYR A 179 13.12 5.43 3.20
CA TYR A 179 12.14 5.07 4.24
C TYR A 179 12.11 6.05 5.40
N LEU A 180 13.20 6.77 5.71
CA LEU A 180 13.19 7.77 6.78
C LEU A 180 12.22 8.91 6.47
N PRO A 181 12.22 9.54 5.27
CA PRO A 181 11.24 10.57 4.94
C PRO A 181 9.80 10.02 4.93
N LEU A 182 9.61 8.80 4.41
CA LEU A 182 8.30 8.15 4.39
C LEU A 182 7.73 8.02 5.80
N PHE A 183 8.47 7.38 6.72
CA PHE A 183 7.98 7.16 8.08
C PHE A 183 7.88 8.46 8.88
N ALA A 184 8.85 9.38 8.74
CA ALA A 184 8.83 10.67 9.44
C ALA A 184 7.61 11.51 9.02
N LEU A 185 7.29 11.57 7.73
CA LEU A 185 6.15 12.35 7.23
C LEU A 185 4.81 11.69 7.51
N LEU A 186 4.73 10.35 7.48
CA LEU A 186 3.52 9.64 7.91
C LEU A 186 3.23 9.89 9.40
N ALA A 187 4.27 9.81 10.25
CA ALA A 187 4.15 10.08 11.68
C ALA A 187 3.80 11.56 11.95
N ALA A 188 4.52 12.50 11.33
CA ALA A 188 4.24 13.93 11.44
C ALA A 188 2.83 14.26 10.96
N GLY A 189 2.40 13.72 9.82
CA GLY A 189 1.05 13.91 9.31
C GLY A 189 -0.03 13.36 10.24
N TYR A 190 0.21 12.22 10.88
CA TYR A 190 -0.70 11.66 11.88
C TYR A 190 -0.78 12.52 13.14
N ILE A 191 0.37 12.94 13.68
CA ILE A 191 0.49 13.81 14.85
C ILE A 191 -0.21 15.14 14.57
N LEU A 192 0.14 15.82 13.48
CA LEU A 192 -0.46 17.11 13.10
C LEU A 192 -1.98 16.98 12.95
N ARG A 193 -2.50 15.94 12.29
CA ARG A 193 -3.97 15.73 12.18
C ARG A 193 -4.63 15.51 13.54
N LYS A 194 -3.96 14.82 14.47
CA LYS A 194 -4.47 14.56 15.83
C LYS A 194 -4.49 15.81 16.69
N TYR A 195 -3.47 16.68 16.58
CA TYR A 195 -3.36 17.90 17.39
C TYR A 195 -4.03 19.13 16.75
N ILE A 196 -4.30 19.13 15.44
CA ILE A 196 -4.73 20.33 14.69
C ILE A 196 -6.21 20.30 14.22
N SER A 197 -7.02 19.26 14.49
CA SER A 197 -8.42 19.21 13.99
C SER A 197 -9.49 19.22 15.12
N PRO A 198 -10.65 19.95 15.04
CA PRO A 198 -11.18 20.88 14.03
C PRO A 198 -11.66 22.26 14.59
N SER A 199 -11.03 22.85 15.61
CA SER A 199 -11.53 24.13 16.19
C SER A 199 -11.15 25.40 15.42
N ARG A 200 -10.25 25.32 14.44
CA ARG A 200 -9.69 26.51 13.75
C ARG A 200 -10.28 26.85 12.38
N MET A 201 -11.11 26.00 11.78
CA MET A 201 -11.77 26.31 10.49
C MET A 201 -13.24 26.73 10.60
N SER A 202 -13.83 26.74 11.80
CA SER A 202 -15.14 27.36 12.07
C SER A 202 -15.02 28.88 12.37
N GLY A 203 -13.80 29.40 12.50
CA GLY A 203 -13.51 30.80 12.82
C GLY A 203 -13.51 31.76 11.63
N MET A 204 -13.59 31.26 10.39
CA MET A 204 -13.83 32.08 9.20
C MET A 204 -15.32 32.10 8.87
N ASN A 205 -16.16 32.29 9.89
CA ASN A 205 -17.49 32.81 9.66
C ASN A 205 -17.36 34.19 9.02
N PHE A 206 -17.96 34.31 7.84
CA PHE A 206 -18.15 35.53 7.06
C PHE A 206 -19.01 36.56 7.85
N SER A 207 -18.51 37.02 8.99
CA SER A 207 -19.09 38.13 9.75
C SER A 207 -18.33 39.40 9.38
N ARG A 208 -18.59 39.93 8.18
CA ARG A 208 -18.42 41.37 7.86
C ARG A 208 -18.91 41.69 6.45
N LYS A 209 -20.22 41.93 6.32
CA LYS A 209 -20.83 43.09 5.64
C LYS A 209 -22.31 42.79 5.35
N LYS A 210 -23.17 42.91 6.37
CA LYS A 210 -24.62 43.12 6.19
C LYS A 210 -25.16 44.29 7.02
N GLY A 211 -24.29 45.25 7.36
CA GLY A 211 -24.61 46.39 8.25
C GLY A 211 -24.26 47.77 7.70
N LYS A 212 -24.20 47.97 6.38
CA LYS A 212 -23.99 49.30 5.76
C LYS A 212 -24.83 49.53 4.49
N MET A 213 -26.08 49.08 4.48
CA MET A 213 -27.06 49.48 3.45
C MET A 213 -28.42 49.89 4.05
N ALA A 214 -28.46 50.24 5.35
CA ALA A 214 -29.68 50.70 6.02
C ALA A 214 -29.69 52.22 6.32
N GLU A 215 -28.73 52.99 5.78
CA GLU A 215 -28.58 54.41 6.16
C GLU A 215 -28.40 55.37 4.96
N VAL A 216 -28.68 54.92 3.74
CA VAL A 216 -28.73 55.83 2.57
C VAL A 216 -29.94 55.48 1.73
N GLN A 217 -31.11 55.87 2.21
CA GLN A 217 -32.30 56.22 1.42
C GLN A 217 -33.40 56.66 2.41
N LYS A 218 -33.19 57.86 2.98
CA LYS A 218 -34.27 58.81 3.23
C LYS A 218 -34.20 59.85 2.13
#